data_AF-A0A9N9R807-F1
#
_entry.id   AF-A0A9N9R807-F1
#
_cell.length_a   1.000
_cell.length_b   1.000
_cell.length_c   1.000
_cell.angle_alpha   90.00
_cell.angle_beta   90.00
_cell.angle_gamma   90.00
#
_symmetry.space_group_name_H-M   'P 1'
#
loop_
_entity.id
_entity.type
_entity.pdbx_description
1 polymer ?
#
loop_
_entity_poly.entity_id
_entity_poly.type
_entity_poly.pdbx_seq_one_letter_code
_entity_poly.pdbx_strand_id
1 'polypeptide(L)'
;MSRTKSQIGDPHESSKDPLNFNRTLIHRGYCVSSRCPLVPGQKFNDTRRFEECIAHWARMLDYKSTSVTIEFCKSAKQANITNNLDTSKTLFLVVILFILFCNVVGTIYDVQTSNVKKNPFVVCWSWKDNWRRLTAPSDDADPKRASLLPTHGFRVIILLLVMCIHCGLIHFKLYSQNPQYLEKMMRDPIILLTRNGTAVVCVFLMLSNFLLARRMLQQQVSVKNPFLMCLLHRIARISPLYLLNVWWAATWLKELGDGPLWISNIHAEADICWNKLWTHALFINNLVDTHNHCLVQTWFLAVDMQLYVVSCALILTLTTVRMKNLIILGMIFLASCLLNGTLSYVFGWKSMLFITNTENLRTVFKGVPSFINLYITPWGSLPTSIMGVSLAYLDIHLQETGFKFTEHKVLSWLHRFSIPLVIMTVWVGAQAVDAEGGGVLQAGYAALDRTVICAFAAILLLGMCNETDDVMARLGGVVAPVPACATVALERHHHRPRTAQRSDR
;
A
#
# COMPACT_ATOMS: atom_id res chain seq x y z
N MET A 1 -20.21 -6.07 -28.32
CA MET A 1 -19.60 -5.15 -27.34
C MET A 1 -18.37 -4.54 -27.97
N SER A 2 -18.21 -3.23 -27.87
CA SER A 2 -17.00 -2.57 -28.36
C SER A 2 -16.70 -1.31 -27.54
N ARG A 3 -15.43 -0.88 -27.59
CA ARG A 3 -14.98 0.38 -27.03
C ARG A 3 -14.67 1.35 -28.16
N THR A 4 -15.23 2.54 -28.08
CA THR A 4 -15.03 3.62 -29.03
C THR A 4 -14.33 4.80 -28.37
N LYS A 5 -13.42 5.40 -29.14
CA LYS A 5 -12.94 6.77 -28.93
C LYS A 5 -13.67 7.67 -29.90
N SER A 6 -14.26 8.76 -29.42
CA SER A 6 -14.77 9.82 -30.30
C SER A 6 -13.99 11.10 -30.03
N GLN A 7 -13.38 11.67 -31.07
CA GLN A 7 -12.75 12.98 -31.01
C GLN A 7 -13.82 14.04 -31.21
N ILE A 8 -13.95 15.03 -30.32
CA ILE A 8 -14.86 16.18 -30.49
C ILE A 8 -14.05 17.36 -31.05
N GLY A 9 -14.50 17.89 -32.18
CA GLY A 9 -13.84 18.96 -32.93
C GLY A 9 -14.11 20.38 -32.41
N ASP A 10 -13.92 20.63 -31.11
CA ASP A 10 -13.77 22.01 -30.62
C ASP A 10 -12.54 22.12 -29.69
N PRO A 11 -11.41 22.70 -30.16
CA PRO A 11 -10.19 22.86 -29.36
C PRO A 11 -10.38 23.70 -28.09
N HIS A 12 -11.45 24.50 -28.02
CA HIS A 12 -11.72 25.43 -26.92
C HIS A 12 -12.37 24.79 -25.67
N GLU A 13 -12.81 23.54 -25.73
CA GLU A 13 -13.33 22.78 -24.57
C GLU A 13 -12.27 21.90 -23.88
N SER A 14 -11.01 21.95 -24.31
CA SER A 14 -9.92 21.41 -23.49
C SER A 14 -9.80 22.25 -22.22
N SER A 15 -10.15 21.67 -21.07
CA SER A 15 -9.99 22.40 -19.82
C SER A 15 -8.50 22.61 -19.57
N LYS A 16 -8.06 23.87 -19.50
CA LYS A 16 -6.71 24.23 -19.05
C LYS A 16 -6.45 23.79 -17.60
N ASP A 17 -7.51 23.55 -16.83
CA ASP A 17 -7.42 23.11 -15.44
C ASP A 17 -7.10 21.60 -15.38
N PRO A 18 -5.96 21.19 -14.79
CA PRO A 18 -5.58 19.79 -14.67
C PRO A 18 -6.55 18.97 -13.81
N LEU A 19 -7.41 19.60 -13.00
CA LEU A 19 -8.42 18.92 -12.19
C LEU A 19 -9.71 18.58 -12.96
N ASN A 20 -9.78 18.93 -14.25
CA ASN A 20 -10.89 18.55 -15.13
C ASN A 20 -10.47 17.44 -16.09
N PHE A 21 -11.41 16.58 -16.50
CA PHE A 21 -11.10 15.56 -17.50
C PHE A 21 -10.81 16.21 -18.85
N ASN A 22 -9.92 15.59 -19.62
CA ASN A 22 -9.69 16.01 -20.99
C ASN A 22 -10.89 15.60 -21.86
N ARG A 23 -11.68 16.59 -22.29
CA ARG A 23 -12.91 16.38 -23.08
C ARG A 23 -12.67 16.23 -24.58
N THR A 24 -11.43 16.32 -25.05
CA THR A 24 -11.08 16.14 -26.48
C THR A 24 -11.29 14.71 -26.97
N LEU A 25 -11.16 13.72 -26.07
CA LEU A 25 -11.30 12.30 -26.36
C LEU A 25 -12.28 11.65 -25.38
N ILE A 26 -13.43 11.22 -25.90
CA ILE A 26 -14.40 10.47 -25.09
C ILE A 26 -14.17 8.97 -25.28
N HIS A 27 -13.94 8.26 -24.17
CA HIS A 27 -13.87 6.81 -24.15
C HIS A 27 -15.22 6.23 -23.68
N ARG A 28 -15.88 5.43 -24.52
CA ARG A 28 -17.12 4.74 -24.15
C ARG A 28 -17.13 3.28 -24.58
N GLY A 29 -17.78 2.45 -23.79
CA GLY A 29 -18.09 1.07 -24.13
C GLY A 29 -19.57 0.96 -24.45
N TYR A 30 -19.91 0.41 -25.62
CA TYR A 30 -21.30 0.24 -26.04
C TYR A 30 -21.62 -1.21 -26.41
N CYS A 31 -22.86 -1.59 -26.15
CA CYS A 31 -23.48 -2.80 -26.64
C CYS A 31 -24.51 -2.38 -27.68
N VAL A 32 -24.29 -2.72 -28.96
CA VAL A 32 -25.29 -2.53 -30.00
C VAL A 32 -25.92 -3.86 -30.36
N SER A 33 -27.19 -3.82 -30.73
CA SER A 33 -27.90 -4.97 -31.28
C SER A 33 -27.28 -5.42 -32.61
N SER A 34 -27.52 -6.67 -32.99
CA SER A 34 -27.17 -7.21 -34.32
C SER A 34 -27.91 -6.50 -35.46
N ARG A 35 -28.94 -5.71 -35.15
CA ARG A 35 -29.68 -4.86 -36.09
C ARG A 35 -29.49 -3.40 -35.65
N CYS A 36 -28.96 -2.54 -36.52
CA CYS A 36 -28.99 -1.09 -36.31
C CYS A 36 -30.23 -0.55 -37.06
N PRO A 37 -31.28 -0.09 -36.36
CA PRO A 37 -32.51 0.39 -37.01
C PRO A 37 -32.28 1.58 -37.95
N LEU A 38 -31.18 2.31 -37.72
CA LEU A 38 -30.86 3.59 -38.35
C LEU A 38 -30.00 3.44 -39.63
N VAL A 39 -29.58 2.22 -39.98
CA VAL A 39 -28.87 1.92 -41.24
C VAL A 39 -29.56 0.73 -41.93
N PRO A 40 -30.64 0.97 -42.68
CA PRO A 40 -31.38 -0.10 -43.34
C PRO A 40 -30.68 -0.59 -44.62
N GLY A 41 -30.58 -1.91 -44.79
CA GLY A 41 -30.44 -2.52 -46.12
C GLY A 41 -29.04 -2.87 -46.65
N GLN A 42 -27.94 -2.60 -45.94
CA GLN A 42 -26.59 -3.02 -46.36
C GLN A 42 -25.98 -4.10 -45.47
N LYS A 43 -25.48 -5.19 -46.08
CA LYS A 43 -24.70 -6.25 -45.41
C LYS A 43 -23.30 -5.73 -45.10
N PHE A 44 -23.14 -5.05 -43.98
CA PHE A 44 -21.81 -4.66 -43.47
C PHE A 44 -21.19 -5.77 -42.62
N ASN A 45 -19.86 -5.82 -42.59
CA ASN A 45 -19.13 -6.55 -41.54
C ASN A 45 -19.50 -5.96 -40.17
N ASP A 46 -19.50 -6.80 -39.12
CA ASP A 46 -19.95 -6.41 -37.76
C ASP A 46 -19.27 -5.13 -37.24
N THR A 47 -17.98 -4.95 -37.50
CA THR A 47 -17.21 -3.75 -37.11
C THR A 47 -17.69 -2.50 -37.84
N ARG A 48 -17.86 -2.55 -39.16
CA ARG A 48 -18.27 -1.39 -39.96
C ARG A 48 -19.71 -0.98 -39.67
N ARG A 49 -20.61 -1.95 -39.45
CA ARG A 49 -21.96 -1.69 -38.95
C ARG A 49 -21.93 -0.95 -37.62
N PHE A 50 -21.02 -1.35 -36.74
CA PHE A 50 -20.85 -0.72 -35.43
C PHE A 50 -20.39 0.74 -35.58
N GLU A 51 -19.39 1.01 -36.42
CA GLU A 51 -18.86 2.36 -36.68
C GLU A 51 -19.97 3.29 -37.16
N GLU A 52 -20.75 2.87 -38.16
CA GLU A 52 -21.82 3.69 -38.72
C GLU A 52 -22.94 3.94 -37.70
N CYS A 53 -23.30 2.93 -36.91
CA CYS A 53 -24.35 3.07 -35.89
C CYS A 53 -23.94 4.06 -34.79
N ILE A 54 -22.68 4.00 -34.32
CA ILE A 54 -22.17 4.96 -33.33
C ILE A 54 -21.96 6.33 -33.94
N ALA A 55 -21.44 6.44 -35.17
CA ALA A 55 -21.29 7.73 -35.84
C ALA A 55 -22.65 8.44 -35.98
N HIS A 56 -23.71 7.70 -36.33
CA HIS A 56 -25.06 8.24 -36.38
C HIS A 56 -25.57 8.67 -34.98
N TRP A 57 -25.39 7.83 -33.96
CA TRP A 57 -25.75 8.19 -32.57
C TRP A 57 -25.01 9.43 -32.07
N ALA A 58 -23.72 9.56 -32.39
CA ALA A 58 -22.92 10.72 -32.04
C ALA A 58 -23.49 12.00 -32.67
N ARG A 59 -23.88 11.94 -33.95
CA ARG A 59 -24.54 13.08 -34.64
C ARG A 59 -25.88 13.45 -34.00
N MET A 60 -26.70 12.47 -33.58
CA MET A 60 -27.97 12.76 -32.90
C MET A 60 -27.80 13.47 -31.57
N LEU A 61 -26.66 13.24 -30.89
CA LEU A 61 -26.32 13.89 -29.63
C LEU A 61 -25.56 15.22 -29.83
N ASP A 62 -25.55 15.75 -31.07
CA ASP A 62 -24.83 16.95 -31.48
C ASP A 62 -23.33 16.92 -31.14
N TYR A 63 -22.74 15.72 -31.03
CA TYR A 63 -21.30 15.61 -30.96
C TYR A 63 -20.74 15.96 -32.34
N LYS A 64 -20.03 17.09 -32.42
CA LYS A 64 -19.19 17.52 -33.57
C LYS A 64 -17.99 16.59 -33.76
N SER A 65 -18.23 15.28 -33.79
CA SER A 65 -17.18 14.27 -33.77
C SER A 65 -16.67 14.00 -35.18
N THR A 66 -15.40 14.30 -35.42
CA THR A 66 -14.73 14.15 -36.73
C THR A 66 -14.21 12.74 -37.00
N SER A 67 -14.07 11.89 -35.97
CA SER A 67 -13.75 10.46 -36.16
C SER A 67 -14.11 9.61 -34.94
N VAL A 68 -14.68 8.43 -35.19
CA VAL A 68 -14.90 7.38 -34.18
C VAL A 68 -13.91 6.25 -34.44
N THR A 69 -13.04 5.96 -33.47
CA THR A 69 -12.07 4.85 -33.55
C THR A 69 -12.54 3.71 -32.65
N ILE A 70 -12.69 2.50 -33.20
CA ILE A 70 -12.98 1.30 -32.41
C ILE A 70 -11.66 0.68 -31.94
N GLU A 71 -11.52 0.46 -30.63
CA GLU A 71 -10.37 -0.26 -30.08
C GLU A 71 -10.51 -1.78 -30.21
N PHE A 72 -11.71 -2.31 -29.96
CA PHE A 72 -12.03 -3.73 -30.17
C PHE A 72 -13.54 -3.91 -30.32
N CYS A 73 -13.95 -4.99 -30.99
CA CYS A 73 -15.34 -5.40 -31.12
C CYS A 73 -15.46 -6.92 -30.94
N LYS A 74 -16.25 -7.37 -29.97
CA LYS A 74 -16.55 -8.79 -29.72
C LYS A 74 -18.05 -9.04 -29.76
N SER A 75 -18.45 -10.14 -30.40
CA SER A 75 -19.82 -10.66 -30.34
C SER A 75 -20.05 -11.48 -29.07
N ALA A 76 -21.31 -11.64 -28.65
CA ALA A 76 -21.65 -12.49 -27.49
C ALA A 76 -21.20 -13.94 -27.66
N LYS A 77 -21.26 -14.46 -28.90
CA LYS A 77 -20.79 -15.81 -29.22
C LYS A 77 -19.28 -15.96 -29.02
N GLN A 78 -18.49 -14.95 -29.40
CA GLN A 78 -17.04 -14.95 -29.16
C GLN A 78 -16.68 -14.80 -27.68
N ALA A 79 -17.48 -14.08 -26.90
CA ALA A 79 -17.29 -13.97 -25.46
C ALA A 79 -17.49 -15.32 -24.73
N ASN A 80 -18.48 -16.12 -25.15
CA ASN A 80 -18.71 -17.44 -24.57
C ASN A 80 -17.57 -18.45 -24.83
N ILE A 81 -16.88 -18.36 -25.97
CA ILE A 81 -15.78 -19.28 -26.32
C ILE A 81 -14.58 -19.09 -25.36
N THR A 82 -14.38 -17.89 -24.83
CA THR A 82 -13.29 -17.59 -23.89
C THR A 82 -13.52 -18.10 -22.46
N ASN A 83 -14.74 -18.57 -22.12
CA ASN A 83 -15.09 -19.00 -20.76
C ASN A 83 -14.71 -20.46 -20.44
N ASN A 84 -14.06 -21.18 -21.36
CA ASN A 84 -13.60 -22.54 -21.07
C ASN A 84 -12.60 -22.56 -19.89
N LEU A 85 -12.67 -23.63 -19.09
CA LEU A 85 -11.72 -23.89 -18.01
C LEU A 85 -10.35 -24.21 -18.62
N ASP A 86 -9.46 -23.22 -18.55
CA ASP A 86 -8.04 -23.38 -18.86
C ASP A 86 -7.30 -24.09 -17.71
N THR A 87 -6.18 -24.75 -18.03
CA THR A 87 -5.34 -25.50 -17.09
C THR A 87 -5.00 -24.70 -15.84
N SER A 88 -4.67 -23.41 -16.00
CA SER A 88 -4.36 -22.51 -14.88
C SER A 88 -5.56 -22.26 -13.96
N LYS A 89 -6.77 -22.09 -14.54
CA LYS A 89 -8.01 -21.92 -13.76
C LYS A 89 -8.34 -23.18 -12.98
N THR A 90 -8.19 -24.35 -13.62
CA THR A 90 -8.40 -25.66 -12.99
C THR A 90 -7.43 -25.87 -11.84
N LEU A 91 -6.15 -25.55 -12.03
CA LEU A 91 -5.13 -25.67 -10.98
C LEU A 91 -5.44 -24.74 -9.79
N PHE A 92 -5.86 -23.50 -10.06
CA PHE A 92 -6.30 -22.57 -9.01
C PHE A 92 -7.45 -23.16 -8.19
N LEU A 93 -8.48 -23.71 -8.84
CA LEU A 93 -9.60 -24.36 -8.15
C LEU A 93 -9.14 -25.54 -7.31
N VAL A 94 -8.27 -26.40 -7.83
CA VAL A 94 -7.73 -27.55 -7.08
C VAL A 94 -7.02 -27.08 -5.82
N VAL A 95 -6.23 -26.01 -5.89
CA VAL A 95 -5.54 -25.44 -4.72
C VAL A 95 -6.53 -24.89 -3.69
N ILE A 96 -7.55 -24.15 -4.12
CA ILE A 96 -8.59 -23.64 -3.22
C ILE A 96 -9.37 -24.78 -2.56
N LEU A 97 -9.80 -25.78 -3.34
CA LEU A 97 -10.52 -26.94 -2.83
C LEU A 97 -9.65 -27.74 -1.85
N PHE A 98 -8.35 -27.86 -2.11
CA PHE A 98 -7.41 -28.49 -1.17
C PHE A 98 -7.30 -27.70 0.15
N ILE A 99 -7.18 -26.37 0.10
CA ILE A 99 -7.17 -25.54 1.31
C ILE A 99 -8.46 -25.71 2.11
N LEU A 100 -9.62 -25.69 1.44
CA LEU A 100 -10.92 -25.91 2.08
C LEU A 100 -11.02 -27.31 2.68
N PHE A 101 -10.54 -28.32 1.98
CA PHE A 101 -10.46 -29.69 2.48
C PHE A 101 -9.60 -29.79 3.75
N CYS A 102 -8.40 -29.20 3.75
CA CYS A 102 -7.56 -29.14 4.94
C CYS A 102 -8.26 -28.44 6.12
N ASN A 103 -9.00 -27.35 5.84
CA ASN A 103 -9.77 -26.64 6.87
C ASN A 103 -10.86 -27.53 7.48
N VAL A 104 -11.61 -28.27 6.64
CA VAL A 104 -12.64 -29.20 7.10
C VAL A 104 -12.02 -30.32 7.94
N VAL A 105 -10.95 -30.95 7.47
CA VAL A 105 -10.27 -32.03 8.20
C VAL A 105 -9.69 -31.54 9.53
N GLY A 106 -8.99 -30.40 9.52
CA GLY A 106 -8.41 -29.81 10.73
C GLY A 106 -9.45 -29.43 11.77
N THR A 107 -10.61 -28.95 11.31
CA THR A 107 -11.76 -28.62 12.15
C THR A 107 -12.39 -29.86 12.78
N ILE A 108 -12.64 -30.90 11.98
CA ILE A 108 -13.21 -32.17 12.47
C ILE A 108 -12.27 -32.77 13.53
N TYR A 109 -10.96 -32.80 13.25
CA TYR A 109 -9.94 -33.26 14.19
C TYR A 109 -9.95 -32.47 15.50
N ASP A 110 -10.05 -31.15 15.43
CA ASP A 110 -10.06 -30.26 16.60
C ASP A 110 -11.33 -30.45 17.46
N VAL A 111 -12.48 -30.71 16.85
CA VAL A 111 -13.74 -30.93 17.57
C VAL A 111 -13.80 -32.33 18.19
N GLN A 112 -13.37 -33.37 17.46
CA GLN A 112 -13.47 -34.76 17.92
C GLN A 112 -12.42 -35.11 18.98
N THR A 113 -11.25 -34.46 18.95
CA THR A 113 -10.17 -34.75 19.91
C THR A 113 -10.36 -33.94 21.19
N SER A 114 -10.80 -34.58 22.27
CA SER A 114 -10.94 -33.94 23.60
C SER A 114 -9.65 -34.04 24.43
N ASN A 115 -9.21 -32.93 25.04
CA ASN A 115 -8.24 -32.80 26.14
C ASN A 115 -6.83 -33.42 26.05
N VAL A 116 -6.46 -34.10 24.97
CA VAL A 116 -5.07 -34.53 24.73
C VAL A 116 -4.31 -33.44 23.96
N LYS A 117 -2.99 -33.36 24.15
CA LYS A 117 -2.05 -32.49 23.41
C LYS A 117 -2.24 -32.66 21.89
N LYS A 118 -3.08 -31.80 21.29
CA LYS A 118 -3.47 -31.87 19.87
C LYS A 118 -2.26 -31.64 18.97
N ASN A 119 -2.23 -32.29 17.80
CA ASN A 119 -1.17 -32.07 16.82
C ASN A 119 -1.26 -30.64 16.23
N PRO A 120 -0.24 -29.78 16.43
CA PRO A 120 -0.28 -28.38 15.98
C PRO A 120 -0.37 -28.24 14.46
N PHE A 121 0.13 -29.21 13.69
CA PHE A 121 0.09 -29.20 12.22
C PHE A 121 -1.31 -29.47 11.65
N VAL A 122 -2.18 -30.13 12.41
CA VAL A 122 -3.56 -30.40 12.00
C VAL A 122 -4.48 -29.30 12.54
N VAL A 123 -4.25 -28.86 13.78
CA VAL A 123 -5.04 -27.80 14.41
C VAL A 123 -4.83 -26.44 13.75
N CYS A 124 -3.69 -26.18 13.09
CA CYS A 124 -3.50 -24.92 12.36
C CYS A 124 -4.50 -24.72 11.21
N TRP A 125 -5.16 -25.79 10.74
CA TRP A 125 -6.24 -25.74 9.76
C TRP A 125 -7.64 -25.65 10.40
N SER A 126 -7.78 -25.75 11.72
CA SER A 126 -9.10 -25.63 12.38
C SER A 126 -9.61 -24.20 12.29
N TRP A 127 -10.78 -24.02 11.67
CA TRP A 127 -11.46 -22.72 11.61
C TRP A 127 -11.83 -22.20 13.01
N LYS A 128 -12.14 -23.10 13.95
CA LYS A 128 -12.64 -22.81 15.30
C LYS A 128 -11.51 -22.29 16.16
N ASP A 129 -10.37 -22.97 16.12
CA ASP A 129 -9.19 -22.54 16.87
C ASP A 129 -8.61 -21.24 16.31
N ASN A 130 -8.54 -21.12 14.97
CA ASN A 130 -8.10 -19.88 14.33
C ASN A 130 -9.05 -18.71 14.62
N TRP A 131 -10.37 -18.91 14.61
CA TRP A 131 -11.34 -17.89 14.99
C TRP A 131 -11.18 -17.46 16.45
N ARG A 132 -11.07 -18.44 17.37
CA ARG A 132 -10.82 -18.16 18.80
C ARG A 132 -9.55 -17.34 19.00
N ARG A 133 -8.46 -17.65 18.30
CA ARG A 133 -7.20 -16.89 18.35
C ARG A 133 -7.35 -15.50 17.73
N LEU A 134 -8.12 -15.37 16.66
CA LEU A 134 -8.36 -14.10 15.99
C LEU A 134 -9.16 -13.13 16.87
N THR A 135 -10.13 -13.64 17.62
CA THR A 135 -10.99 -12.85 18.52
C THR A 135 -10.50 -12.86 19.97
N ALA A 136 -9.35 -13.48 20.26
CA ALA A 136 -8.80 -13.50 21.60
C ALA A 136 -8.37 -12.08 22.01
N PRO A 137 -8.67 -11.65 23.26
CA PRO A 137 -8.09 -10.43 23.78
C PRO A 137 -6.55 -10.54 23.82
N SER A 138 -5.88 -9.38 23.71
CA SER A 138 -4.42 -9.31 23.84
C SER A 138 -3.99 -9.83 25.22
N ASP A 139 -3.00 -10.72 25.26
CA ASP A 139 -2.35 -11.12 26.52
C ASP A 139 -1.50 -9.95 27.02
N ASP A 140 -2.12 -9.06 27.79
CA ASP A 140 -1.52 -7.83 28.33
C ASP A 140 -0.61 -8.08 29.55
N ALA A 141 -0.30 -9.34 29.85
CA ALA A 141 0.56 -9.72 30.97
C ALA A 141 2.01 -9.23 30.85
N ASP A 142 2.49 -8.95 29.62
CA ASP A 142 3.82 -8.39 29.37
C ASP A 142 3.73 -6.88 29.10
N PRO A 143 4.24 -6.01 30.00
CA PRO A 143 4.19 -4.56 29.82
C PRO A 143 4.90 -4.08 28.53
N LYS A 144 5.88 -4.84 28.02
CA LYS A 144 6.55 -4.53 26.74
C LYS A 144 5.64 -4.75 25.54
N ARG A 145 4.68 -5.67 25.64
CA ARG A 145 3.66 -5.92 24.60
C ARG A 145 2.50 -4.94 24.72
N ALA A 146 2.09 -4.61 25.94
CA ALA A 146 1.07 -3.60 26.19
C ALA A 146 1.44 -2.22 25.59
N SER A 147 2.71 -1.80 25.74
CA SER A 147 3.20 -0.54 25.10
C SER A 147 3.13 -0.52 23.57
N LEU A 148 3.01 -1.68 22.92
CA LEU A 148 2.89 -1.79 21.46
C LEU A 148 1.44 -1.88 20.97
N LEU A 149 0.46 -2.01 21.87
CA LEU A 149 -0.96 -2.09 21.51
C LEU A 149 -1.42 -0.92 20.61
N PRO A 150 -1.02 0.34 20.88
CA PRO A 150 -1.43 1.47 20.04
C PRO A 150 -0.95 1.35 18.58
N THR A 151 0.17 0.64 18.36
CA THR A 151 0.71 0.40 17.00
C THR A 151 -0.23 -0.46 16.15
N HIS A 152 -1.03 -1.35 16.78
CA HIS A 152 -2.02 -2.16 16.09
C HIS A 152 -3.22 -1.31 15.62
N GLY A 153 -3.73 -0.42 16.48
CA GLY A 153 -4.79 0.52 16.11
C GLY A 153 -4.34 1.47 14.99
N PHE A 154 -3.11 1.99 15.11
CA PHE A 154 -2.51 2.86 14.10
C PHE A 154 -2.41 2.17 12.72
N ARG A 155 -2.05 0.88 12.68
CA ARG A 155 -2.04 0.08 11.44
C ARG A 155 -3.42 -0.02 10.79
N VAL A 156 -4.47 -0.26 11.59
CA VAL A 156 -5.83 -0.39 11.06
C VAL A 156 -6.26 0.90 10.38
N ILE A 157 -6.06 2.05 11.04
CA ILE A 157 -6.42 3.36 10.49
C ILE A 157 -5.68 3.62 9.17
N ILE A 158 -4.36 3.38 9.14
CA ILE A 158 -3.55 3.56 7.91
C ILE A 158 -4.04 2.67 6.78
N LEU A 159 -4.32 1.39 7.06
CA LEU A 159 -4.79 0.45 6.04
C LEU A 159 -6.17 0.84 5.50
N LEU A 160 -7.08 1.32 6.35
CA LEU A 160 -8.39 1.84 5.93
C LEU A 160 -8.22 3.05 5.01
N LEU A 161 -7.33 3.99 5.35
CA LEU A 161 -7.03 5.14 4.49
C LEU A 161 -6.48 4.72 3.13
N VAL A 162 -5.55 3.76 3.10
CA VAL A 162 -5.01 3.20 1.85
C VAL A 162 -6.11 2.55 1.01
N MET A 163 -7.01 1.78 1.63
CA MET A 163 -8.16 1.18 0.94
C MET A 163 -9.07 2.25 0.33
N CYS A 164 -9.44 3.28 1.10
CA CYS A 164 -10.26 4.39 0.61
C CYS A 164 -9.64 5.10 -0.60
N ILE A 165 -8.33 5.35 -0.57
CA ILE A 165 -7.58 5.99 -1.67
C ILE A 165 -7.64 5.12 -2.94
N HIS A 166 -7.40 3.82 -2.82
CA HIS A 166 -7.43 2.92 -3.97
C HIS A 166 -8.86 2.69 -4.50
N CYS A 167 -9.88 2.65 -3.64
CA CYS A 167 -11.27 2.65 -4.07
C CYS A 167 -11.61 3.92 -4.86
N GLY A 168 -11.18 5.09 -4.37
CA GLY A 168 -11.30 6.36 -5.08
C GLY A 168 -10.65 6.32 -6.46
N LEU A 169 -9.42 5.80 -6.55
CA LEU A 169 -8.69 5.64 -7.82
C LEU A 169 -9.45 4.80 -8.86
N ILE A 170 -10.14 3.74 -8.43
CA ILE A 170 -10.95 2.90 -9.33
C ILE A 170 -12.10 3.70 -9.95
N HIS A 171 -12.72 4.63 -9.20
CA HIS A 171 -13.77 5.49 -9.75
C HIS A 171 -13.29 6.42 -10.87
N PHE A 172 -12.02 6.85 -10.84
CA PHE A 172 -11.42 7.64 -11.93
C PHE A 172 -11.01 6.77 -13.13
N LYS A 173 -10.57 5.53 -12.88
CA LYS A 173 -10.20 4.57 -13.94
C LYS A 173 -11.43 4.13 -14.76
N LEU A 174 -12.55 3.89 -14.08
CA LEU A 174 -13.79 3.44 -14.69
C LEU A 174 -14.60 4.61 -15.26
N TYR A 175 -15.52 4.29 -16.17
CA TYR A 175 -16.42 5.28 -16.73
C TYR A 175 -17.36 5.84 -15.66
N SER A 176 -17.43 7.17 -15.55
CA SER A 176 -18.39 7.87 -14.71
C SER A 176 -19.49 8.49 -15.56
N GLN A 177 -20.75 8.28 -15.17
CA GLN A 177 -21.91 8.95 -15.79
C GLN A 177 -21.88 10.47 -15.51
N ASN A 178 -21.31 10.89 -14.38
CA ASN A 178 -21.19 12.28 -13.96
C ASN A 178 -19.70 12.60 -13.70
N PRO A 179 -18.91 12.92 -14.73
CA PRO A 179 -17.50 13.29 -14.57
C PRO A 179 -17.35 14.57 -13.74
N GLN A 180 -18.30 15.51 -13.81
CA GLN A 180 -18.26 16.75 -13.03
C GLN A 180 -18.31 16.50 -11.52
N TYR A 181 -18.96 15.43 -11.06
CA TYR A 181 -18.93 15.03 -9.65
C TYR A 181 -17.50 14.68 -9.20
N LEU A 182 -16.76 13.90 -10.01
CA LEU A 182 -15.37 13.55 -9.72
C LEU A 182 -14.44 14.76 -9.79
N GLU A 183 -14.66 15.67 -10.76
CA GLU A 183 -13.93 16.93 -10.87
C GLU A 183 -14.17 17.85 -9.66
N LYS A 184 -15.40 17.90 -9.13
CA LYS A 184 -15.72 18.64 -7.89
C LYS A 184 -15.11 17.98 -6.67
N MET A 185 -15.15 16.65 -6.59
CA MET A 185 -14.54 15.87 -5.50
C MET A 185 -13.03 16.14 -5.40
N MET A 186 -12.32 16.30 -6.52
CA MET A 186 -10.89 16.63 -6.53
C MET A 186 -10.56 18.01 -5.93
N ARG A 187 -11.55 18.92 -5.87
CA ARG A 187 -11.42 20.26 -5.29
C ARG A 187 -11.86 20.31 -3.82
N ASP A 188 -12.41 19.22 -3.30
CA ASP A 188 -12.87 19.16 -1.91
C ASP A 188 -11.66 19.14 -0.96
N PRO A 189 -11.61 20.03 0.04
CA PRO A 189 -10.51 20.09 1.01
C PRO A 189 -10.35 18.81 1.83
N ILE A 190 -11.39 17.99 2.01
CA ILE A 190 -11.30 16.70 2.69
C ILE A 190 -10.55 15.69 1.81
N ILE A 191 -10.84 15.70 0.50
CA ILE A 191 -10.21 14.80 -0.48
C ILE A 191 -8.76 15.19 -0.73
N LEU A 192 -8.40 16.46 -0.52
CA LEU A 192 -7.03 16.93 -0.56
C LEU A 192 -6.08 16.12 0.35
N LEU A 193 -6.56 15.72 1.54
CA LEU A 193 -5.79 14.87 2.46
C LEU A 193 -5.44 13.52 1.84
N THR A 194 -6.31 13.01 0.96
CA THR A 194 -6.16 11.72 0.28
C THR A 194 -5.35 11.79 -1.02
N ARG A 195 -5.13 12.99 -1.59
CA ARG A 195 -4.31 13.16 -2.82
C ARG A 195 -2.86 12.76 -2.61
N ASN A 196 -2.30 12.95 -1.40
CA ASN A 196 -0.95 12.47 -1.06
C ASN A 196 -0.95 11.02 -0.55
N GLY A 197 -1.58 10.11 -1.28
CA GLY A 197 -1.74 8.73 -0.83
C GLY A 197 -0.43 7.98 -0.60
N THR A 198 0.64 8.37 -1.29
CA THR A 198 1.97 7.77 -1.10
C THR A 198 2.58 8.09 0.26
N ALA A 199 2.26 9.24 0.87
CA ALA A 199 2.73 9.56 2.22
C ALA A 199 2.14 8.59 3.26
N VAL A 200 0.87 8.22 3.14
CA VAL A 200 0.21 7.24 4.01
C VAL A 200 0.90 5.88 3.92
N VAL A 201 1.24 5.44 2.70
CA VAL A 201 2.01 4.21 2.49
C VAL A 201 3.40 4.30 3.12
N CYS A 202 4.07 5.45 3.03
CA CYS A 202 5.37 5.64 3.68
C CYS A 202 5.31 5.56 5.21
N VAL A 203 4.22 6.02 5.84
CA VAL A 203 4.00 5.82 7.28
C VAL A 203 3.88 4.34 7.62
N PHE A 204 3.18 3.55 6.79
CA PHE A 204 3.11 2.10 6.94
C PHE A 204 4.50 1.45 6.83
N LEU A 205 5.30 1.85 5.84
CA LEU A 205 6.67 1.36 5.66
C LEU A 205 7.56 1.73 6.86
N MET A 206 7.48 2.96 7.36
CA MET A 206 8.20 3.38 8.57
C MET A 206 7.83 2.50 9.77
N LEU A 207 6.53 2.27 10.00
CA LEU A 207 6.03 1.44 11.09
C LEU A 207 6.44 -0.05 10.96
N SER A 208 6.45 -0.57 9.73
CA SER A 208 6.96 -1.92 9.40
C SER A 208 8.42 -2.08 9.83
N ASN A 209 9.27 -1.10 9.49
CA ASN A 209 10.69 -1.09 9.83
C ASN A 209 10.97 -0.81 11.32
N PHE A 210 10.16 0.02 11.99
CA PHE A 210 10.20 0.21 13.44
C PHE A 210 9.99 -1.11 14.18
N LEU A 211 8.94 -1.86 13.83
CA LEU A 211 8.62 -3.11 14.52
C LEU A 211 9.60 -4.24 14.19
N LEU A 212 10.18 -4.24 13.00
CA LEU A 212 11.31 -5.11 12.67
C LEU A 212 12.52 -4.81 13.57
N ALA A 213 12.96 -3.56 13.59
CA ALA A 213 14.14 -3.14 14.35
C ALA A 213 13.97 -3.41 15.85
N ARG A 214 12.82 -3.04 16.42
CA ARG A 214 12.53 -3.31 17.85
C ARG A 214 12.57 -4.80 18.17
N ARG A 215 11.99 -5.66 17.31
CA ARG A 215 12.06 -7.12 17.48
C ARG A 215 13.49 -7.64 17.45
N MET A 216 14.28 -7.25 16.46
CA MET A 216 15.66 -7.75 16.28
C MET A 216 16.63 -7.26 17.36
N LEU A 217 16.43 -6.04 17.88
CA LEU A 217 17.26 -5.49 18.95
C LEU A 217 16.92 -6.08 20.32
N GLN A 218 15.64 -6.38 20.58
CA GLN A 218 15.20 -6.97 21.84
C GLN A 218 15.39 -8.50 21.90
N GLN A 219 15.21 -9.18 20.78
CA GLN A 219 15.49 -10.61 20.66
C GLN A 219 16.93 -10.77 20.16
N GLN A 220 17.90 -10.95 21.05
CA GLN A 220 19.24 -11.37 20.63
C GLN A 220 19.12 -12.71 19.90
N VAL A 221 19.16 -12.66 18.57
CA VAL A 221 18.91 -13.82 17.72
C VAL A 221 20.13 -14.74 17.80
N SER A 222 20.14 -15.63 18.79
CA SER A 222 21.09 -16.75 18.90
C SER A 222 20.68 -17.85 17.91
N VAL A 223 20.68 -17.51 16.63
CA VAL A 223 20.32 -18.44 15.53
C VAL A 223 21.41 -18.38 14.49
N LYS A 224 21.77 -19.54 13.93
CA LYS A 224 22.66 -19.62 12.77
C LYS A 224 22.01 -18.88 11.60
N ASN A 225 22.69 -17.84 11.10
CA ASN A 225 22.23 -16.97 10.01
C ASN A 225 20.89 -16.24 10.31
N PRO A 226 20.89 -15.24 11.21
CA PRO A 226 19.69 -14.51 11.59
C PRO A 226 19.04 -13.76 10.41
N PHE A 227 19.85 -13.34 9.43
CA PHE A 227 19.39 -12.67 8.22
C PHE A 227 18.45 -13.56 7.40
N LEU A 228 18.91 -14.77 7.06
CA LEU A 228 18.13 -15.71 6.26
C LEU A 228 16.83 -16.12 6.98
N MET A 229 16.88 -16.32 8.29
CA MET A 229 15.69 -16.66 9.07
C MET A 229 14.66 -15.53 9.09
N CYS A 230 15.11 -14.27 9.28
CA CYS A 230 14.21 -13.12 9.20
C CYS A 230 13.53 -13.01 7.82
N LEU A 231 14.26 -13.34 6.76
CA LEU A 231 13.75 -13.34 5.39
C LEU A 231 12.71 -14.45 5.16
N LEU A 232 13.06 -15.70 5.49
CA LEU A 232 12.21 -16.86 5.30
C LEU A 232 10.90 -16.74 6.09
N HIS A 233 10.96 -16.30 7.35
CA HIS A 233 9.76 -16.07 8.15
C HIS A 233 8.83 -15.03 7.52
N ARG A 234 9.39 -13.97 6.93
CA ARG A 234 8.58 -12.94 6.28
C ARG A 234 7.96 -13.44 4.98
N ILE A 235 8.74 -14.11 4.14
CA ILE A 235 8.26 -14.71 2.88
C ILE A 235 7.15 -15.71 3.17
N ALA A 236 7.34 -16.63 4.12
CA ALA A 236 6.34 -17.61 4.51
C ALA A 236 5.04 -16.97 5.03
N ARG A 237 5.13 -15.79 5.66
CA ARG A 237 3.97 -15.05 6.15
C ARG A 237 3.19 -14.32 5.05
N ILE A 238 3.89 -13.70 4.09
CA ILE A 238 3.28 -12.78 3.11
C ILE A 238 2.95 -13.50 1.79
N SER A 239 3.90 -14.26 1.25
CA SER A 239 3.84 -14.78 -0.11
C SER A 239 2.64 -15.69 -0.40
N PRO A 240 2.19 -16.62 0.49
CA PRO A 240 1.12 -17.53 0.14
C PRO A 240 -0.19 -16.82 -0.23
N LEU A 241 -0.65 -15.91 0.63
CA LEU A 241 -1.89 -15.16 0.39
C LEU A 241 -1.72 -14.13 -0.74
N TYR A 242 -0.55 -13.48 -0.78
CA TYR A 242 -0.26 -12.47 -1.79
C TYR A 242 -0.27 -13.07 -3.21
N LEU A 243 0.44 -14.17 -3.42
CA LEU A 243 0.51 -14.83 -4.73
C LEU A 243 -0.82 -15.49 -5.12
N LEU A 244 -1.57 -16.00 -4.14
CA LEU A 244 -2.92 -16.48 -4.41
C LEU A 244 -3.83 -15.37 -4.95
N ASN A 245 -3.73 -14.15 -4.40
CA ASN A 245 -4.50 -13.00 -4.87
C ASN A 245 -4.06 -12.53 -6.27
N VAL A 246 -2.75 -12.43 -6.53
CA VAL A 246 -2.23 -12.07 -7.87
C VAL A 246 -2.63 -13.13 -8.90
N TRP A 247 -2.56 -14.42 -8.54
CA TRP A 247 -2.97 -15.51 -9.43
C TRP A 247 -4.48 -15.52 -9.69
N TRP A 248 -5.29 -15.23 -8.67
CA TRP A 248 -6.72 -15.01 -8.83
C TRP A 248 -7.01 -13.84 -9.80
N ALA A 249 -6.33 -12.71 -9.63
CA ALA A 249 -6.44 -11.56 -10.51
C ALA A 249 -6.04 -11.89 -11.96
N ALA A 250 -5.02 -12.74 -12.13
CA ALA A 250 -4.57 -13.20 -13.44
C ALA A 250 -5.52 -14.21 -14.12
N THR A 251 -6.44 -14.84 -13.39
CA THR A 251 -7.23 -15.98 -13.90
C THR A 251 -8.73 -15.83 -13.74
N TRP A 252 -9.23 -15.74 -12.52
CA TRP A 252 -10.66 -15.79 -12.18
C TRP A 252 -11.31 -14.42 -12.19
N LEU A 253 -10.55 -13.35 -11.96
CA LEU A 253 -11.09 -11.98 -11.93
C LEU A 253 -11.82 -11.62 -13.23
N LYS A 254 -11.36 -12.07 -14.40
CA LYS A 254 -12.05 -11.84 -15.68
C LYS A 254 -13.43 -12.50 -15.78
N GLU A 255 -13.69 -13.55 -15.00
CA GLU A 255 -14.95 -14.32 -15.05
C GLU A 255 -16.05 -13.72 -14.16
N LEU A 256 -15.73 -12.73 -13.32
CA LEU A 256 -16.68 -12.14 -12.38
C LEU A 256 -17.69 -11.18 -13.03
N GLY A 257 -17.52 -10.88 -14.32
CA GLY A 257 -18.38 -9.95 -15.04
C GLY A 257 -18.20 -10.05 -16.54
N ASP A 258 -19.03 -9.29 -17.26
CA ASP A 258 -18.94 -9.12 -18.71
C ASP A 258 -19.30 -7.66 -19.05
N GLY A 259 -18.87 -7.20 -20.22
CA GLY A 259 -19.13 -5.84 -20.68
C GLY A 259 -17.98 -5.24 -21.50
N PRO A 260 -18.26 -4.20 -22.30
CA PRO A 260 -17.23 -3.52 -23.08
C PRO A 260 -16.17 -2.85 -22.17
N LEU A 261 -16.57 -2.31 -21.02
CA LEU A 261 -15.60 -1.75 -20.07
C LEU A 261 -14.87 -2.83 -19.27
N TRP A 262 -15.48 -4.01 -19.10
CA TRP A 262 -14.87 -5.14 -18.42
C TRP A 262 -13.67 -5.69 -19.20
N ILE A 263 -13.83 -5.84 -20.52
CA ILE A 263 -12.73 -6.28 -21.39
C ILE A 263 -11.57 -5.28 -21.38
N SER A 264 -11.84 -3.99 -21.55
CA SER A 264 -10.75 -3.00 -21.62
C SER A 264 -10.00 -2.80 -20.31
N ASN A 265 -10.65 -3.02 -19.17
CA ASN A 265 -10.05 -2.76 -17.86
C ASN A 265 -9.63 -4.04 -17.16
N ILE A 266 -10.54 -5.00 -17.01
CA ILE A 266 -10.33 -6.19 -16.19
C ILE A 266 -9.59 -7.29 -16.94
N HIS A 267 -9.91 -7.54 -18.22
CA HIS A 267 -9.12 -8.52 -18.99
C HIS A 267 -7.70 -8.02 -19.22
N ALA A 268 -7.54 -6.74 -19.56
CA ALA A 268 -6.21 -6.13 -19.69
C ALA A 268 -5.40 -6.21 -18.39
N GLU A 269 -6.04 -5.98 -17.23
CA GLU A 269 -5.40 -6.15 -15.92
C GLU A 269 -4.98 -7.62 -15.68
N ALA A 270 -5.87 -8.58 -15.97
CA ALA A 270 -5.59 -10.00 -15.81
C ALA A 270 -4.42 -10.46 -16.68
N ASP A 271 -4.34 -10.00 -17.93
CA ASP A 271 -3.24 -10.31 -18.85
C ASP A 271 -1.90 -9.75 -18.33
N ILE A 272 -1.90 -8.51 -17.80
CA ILE A 272 -0.72 -7.93 -17.16
C ILE A 272 -0.33 -8.75 -15.93
N CYS A 273 -1.29 -9.12 -15.08
CA CYS A 273 -1.05 -9.92 -13.89
C CYS A 273 -0.48 -11.31 -14.20
N TRP A 274 -0.94 -11.95 -15.28
CA TRP A 274 -0.41 -13.23 -15.74
C TRP A 274 1.07 -13.10 -16.13
N ASN A 275 1.38 -12.10 -16.97
CA ASN A 275 2.76 -11.86 -17.44
C ASN A 275 3.69 -11.44 -16.30
N LYS A 276 3.15 -10.80 -15.26
CA LYS A 276 3.93 -10.32 -14.11
C LYS A 276 3.96 -11.27 -12.93
N LEU A 277 3.23 -12.37 -12.92
CA LEU A 277 3.09 -13.26 -11.76
C LEU A 277 4.45 -13.64 -11.12
N TRP A 278 5.47 -13.92 -11.95
CA TRP A 278 6.83 -14.22 -11.50
C TRP A 278 7.54 -13.03 -10.83
N THR A 279 7.31 -11.80 -11.31
CA THR A 279 7.87 -10.58 -10.70
C THR A 279 7.24 -10.31 -9.33
N HIS A 280 5.96 -10.65 -9.15
CA HIS A 280 5.29 -10.59 -7.85
C HIS A 280 5.84 -11.65 -6.89
N ALA A 281 6.13 -12.87 -7.37
CA ALA A 281 6.76 -13.93 -6.57
C ALA A 281 8.14 -13.53 -6.03
N LEU A 282 8.89 -12.76 -6.81
CA LEU A 282 10.22 -12.26 -6.44
C LEU A 282 10.21 -10.89 -5.75
N PHE A 283 9.04 -10.26 -5.54
CA PHE A 283 8.91 -8.90 -5.01
C PHE A 283 9.72 -7.85 -5.80
N ILE A 284 9.74 -7.96 -7.13
CA ILE A 284 10.41 -7.02 -8.05
C ILE A 284 9.45 -6.46 -9.12
N ASN A 285 8.14 -6.60 -8.91
CA ASN A 285 7.10 -6.12 -9.83
C ASN A 285 7.11 -4.59 -10.05
N ASN A 286 7.76 -3.85 -9.15
CA ASN A 286 8.00 -2.41 -9.23
C ASN A 286 9.33 -2.01 -9.91
N LEU A 287 10.20 -2.98 -10.23
CA LEU A 287 11.49 -2.75 -10.89
C LEU A 287 11.52 -3.30 -12.33
N VAL A 288 10.68 -4.31 -12.62
CA VAL A 288 10.57 -4.93 -13.94
C VAL A 288 9.29 -4.48 -14.65
N ASP A 289 9.38 -4.09 -15.92
CA ASP A 289 8.27 -3.60 -16.75
C ASP A 289 7.44 -2.54 -16.01
N THR A 290 8.09 -1.46 -15.58
CA THR A 290 7.52 -0.50 -14.63
C THR A 290 6.36 0.32 -15.19
N HIS A 291 6.05 0.20 -16.49
CA HIS A 291 4.93 0.87 -17.14
C HIS A 291 3.61 0.11 -17.05
N ASN A 292 3.63 -1.19 -16.77
CA ASN A 292 2.42 -1.99 -16.62
C ASN A 292 2.28 -2.46 -15.17
N HIS A 293 1.25 -2.02 -14.48
CA HIS A 293 1.00 -2.40 -13.09
C HIS A 293 -0.05 -3.49 -13.05
N CYS A 294 0.26 -4.63 -12.42
CA CYS A 294 -0.76 -5.59 -11.99
C CYS A 294 -1.14 -5.26 -10.55
N LEU A 295 -2.43 -5.08 -10.29
CA LEU A 295 -2.99 -4.72 -8.99
C LEU A 295 -2.20 -3.56 -8.38
N VAL A 296 -2.38 -2.34 -8.89
CA VAL A 296 -1.51 -1.19 -8.59
C VAL A 296 -1.10 -1.11 -7.12
N GLN A 297 -2.01 -1.31 -6.17
CA GLN A 297 -1.77 -1.32 -4.73
C GLN A 297 -0.67 -2.29 -4.26
N THR A 298 -0.27 -3.30 -5.03
CA THR A 298 0.75 -4.29 -4.64
C THR A 298 2.19 -3.76 -4.75
N TRP A 299 2.41 -2.58 -5.35
CA TRP A 299 3.75 -1.99 -5.44
C TRP A 299 4.39 -1.81 -4.07
N PHE A 300 3.61 -1.47 -3.04
CA PHE A 300 4.17 -1.23 -1.70
C PHE A 300 4.68 -2.51 -1.04
N LEU A 301 4.12 -3.68 -1.37
CA LEU A 301 4.60 -4.96 -0.85
C LEU A 301 6.00 -5.29 -1.37
N ALA A 302 6.27 -4.95 -2.63
CA ALA A 302 7.59 -5.09 -3.22
C ALA A 302 8.61 -4.18 -2.54
N VAL A 303 8.26 -2.89 -2.41
CA VAL A 303 9.08 -1.89 -1.72
C VAL A 303 9.32 -2.27 -0.25
N ASP A 304 8.30 -2.71 0.47
CA ASP A 304 8.39 -3.16 1.86
C ASP A 304 9.33 -4.36 2.00
N MET A 305 9.27 -5.32 1.08
CA MET A 305 10.17 -6.48 1.08
C MET A 305 11.61 -6.07 0.80
N GLN A 306 11.85 -5.23 -0.20
CA GLN A 306 13.17 -4.71 -0.57
C GLN A 306 13.78 -3.91 0.58
N LEU A 307 13.01 -3.01 1.20
CA LEU A 307 13.50 -2.19 2.31
C LEU A 307 13.68 -3.01 3.59
N TYR A 308 12.90 -4.08 3.79
CA TYR A 308 13.13 -4.99 4.91
C TYR A 308 14.42 -5.77 4.80
N VAL A 309 14.81 -6.18 3.59
CA VAL A 309 16.12 -6.79 3.34
C VAL A 309 17.24 -5.81 3.73
N VAL A 310 17.12 -4.55 3.29
CA VAL A 310 18.09 -3.47 3.63
C VAL A 310 18.12 -3.23 5.14
N SER A 311 16.96 -3.07 5.78
CA SER A 311 16.85 -2.82 7.21
C SER A 311 17.38 -3.99 8.04
N CYS A 312 17.07 -5.25 7.67
CA CYS A 312 17.64 -6.44 8.34
C CYS A 312 19.17 -6.41 8.29
N ALA A 313 19.77 -6.15 7.12
CA ALA A 313 21.21 -6.05 6.98
C ALA A 313 21.78 -4.92 7.84
N LEU A 314 21.13 -3.76 7.84
CA LEU A 314 21.54 -2.59 8.63
C LEU A 314 21.45 -2.83 10.13
N ILE A 315 20.41 -3.51 10.62
CA ILE A 315 20.26 -3.83 12.04
C ILE A 315 21.31 -4.87 12.48
N LEU A 316 21.61 -5.85 11.61
CA LEU A 316 22.65 -6.86 11.89
C LEU A 316 24.07 -6.29 11.87
N THR A 317 24.31 -5.16 11.21
CA THR A 317 25.60 -4.44 11.32
C THR A 317 25.63 -3.50 12.51
N LEU A 318 24.49 -2.94 12.91
CA LEU A 318 24.37 -1.95 13.99
C LEU A 318 23.80 -2.54 15.30
N THR A 319 24.04 -3.83 15.59
CA THR A 319 23.35 -4.63 16.64
C THR A 319 23.22 -4.05 18.04
N THR A 320 24.04 -3.05 18.40
CA THR A 320 24.01 -2.43 19.73
C THR A 320 23.25 -1.12 19.72
N VAL A 321 22.41 -0.89 20.72
CA VAL A 321 21.73 0.39 20.92
C VAL A 321 22.72 1.39 21.52
N ARG A 322 23.39 2.16 20.67
CA ARG A 322 24.37 3.18 21.06
C ARG A 322 24.12 4.48 20.28
N MET A 323 24.39 5.62 20.91
CA MET A 323 24.25 6.94 20.27
C MET A 323 25.03 7.07 18.96
N LYS A 324 26.21 6.44 18.85
CA LYS A 324 26.98 6.38 17.60
C LYS A 324 26.16 5.78 16.44
N ASN A 325 25.38 4.74 16.70
CA ASN A 325 24.58 4.07 15.67
C ASN A 325 23.41 4.95 15.23
N LEU A 326 22.81 5.73 16.15
CA LEU A 326 21.82 6.76 15.80
C LEU A 326 22.42 7.85 14.90
N ILE A 327 23.66 8.28 15.16
CA ILE A 327 24.37 9.24 14.28
C ILE A 327 24.59 8.65 12.89
N ILE A 328 25.01 7.37 12.79
CA ILE A 328 25.16 6.68 11.50
C ILE A 328 23.84 6.61 10.74
N LEU A 329 22.75 6.21 11.41
CA LEU A 329 21.42 6.19 10.81
C LEU A 329 20.96 7.58 10.37
N GLY A 330 21.26 8.62 11.15
CA GLY A 330 21.00 10.01 10.79
C GLY A 330 21.75 10.45 9.53
N MET A 331 23.02 10.07 9.38
CA MET A 331 23.79 10.35 8.16
C MET A 331 23.22 9.63 6.94
N ILE A 332 22.83 8.35 7.07
CA ILE A 332 22.20 7.58 5.98
C ILE A 332 20.86 8.21 5.60
N PHE A 333 20.05 8.62 6.59
CA PHE A 333 18.80 9.34 6.37
C PHE A 333 19.03 10.62 5.55
N LEU A 334 19.94 11.49 6.00
CA LEU A 334 20.24 12.74 5.29
C LEU A 334 20.76 12.49 3.87
N ALA A 335 21.64 11.51 3.69
CA ALA A 335 22.13 11.12 2.37
C ALA A 335 20.99 10.63 1.45
N SER A 336 20.05 9.86 1.98
CA SER A 336 18.89 9.38 1.21
C SER A 336 17.90 10.49 0.84
N CYS A 337 17.67 11.47 1.73
CA CYS A 337 16.89 12.66 1.42
C CYS A 337 17.55 13.51 0.34
N LEU A 338 18.88 13.72 0.46
CA LEU A 338 19.66 14.46 -0.53
C LEU A 338 19.62 13.76 -1.88
N LEU A 339 19.81 12.45 -1.93
CA LEU A 339 19.71 11.65 -3.16
C LEU A 339 18.34 11.85 -3.83
N ASN A 340 17.24 11.68 -3.09
CA ASN A 340 15.90 11.86 -3.65
C ASN A 340 15.65 13.30 -4.13
N GLY A 341 16.15 14.31 -3.42
CA GLY A 341 16.06 15.70 -3.83
C GLY A 341 16.88 16.01 -5.08
N THR A 342 18.12 15.54 -5.15
CA THR A 342 18.97 15.68 -6.33
C THR A 342 18.36 14.99 -7.54
N LEU A 343 17.88 13.74 -7.41
CA LEU A 343 17.22 13.03 -8.51
C LEU A 343 15.94 13.76 -8.95
N SER A 344 15.15 14.26 -8.00
CA SER A 344 13.92 15.01 -8.32
C SER A 344 14.23 16.31 -9.06
N TYR A 345 15.32 17.00 -8.70
CA TYR A 345 15.77 18.20 -9.40
C TYR A 345 16.28 17.90 -10.81
N VAL A 346 17.18 16.92 -10.94
CA VAL A 346 17.83 16.57 -12.23
C VAL A 346 16.82 16.04 -13.25
N PHE A 347 15.88 15.19 -12.81
CA PHE A 347 14.90 14.55 -13.70
C PHE A 347 13.54 15.26 -13.72
N GLY A 348 13.40 16.39 -13.02
CA GLY A 348 12.15 17.15 -12.93
C GLY A 348 11.00 16.35 -12.32
N TRP A 349 11.28 15.42 -11.41
CA TRP A 349 10.24 14.67 -10.71
C TRP A 349 9.51 15.57 -9.72
N LYS A 350 8.20 15.38 -9.66
CA LYS A 350 7.27 16.21 -8.87
C LYS A 350 6.60 15.39 -7.78
N SER A 351 6.15 16.08 -6.74
CA SER A 351 5.41 15.42 -5.66
C SER A 351 4.09 14.80 -6.13
N MET A 352 3.61 13.77 -5.44
CA MET A 352 2.33 13.08 -5.67
C MET A 352 1.18 14.08 -5.75
N LEU A 353 1.22 15.14 -4.93
CA LEU A 353 0.22 16.21 -4.94
C LEU A 353 0.13 16.93 -6.29
N PHE A 354 1.26 17.14 -6.97
CA PHE A 354 1.32 17.83 -8.27
C PHE A 354 0.93 16.92 -9.44
N ILE A 355 1.20 15.61 -9.34
CA ILE A 355 0.88 14.65 -10.40
C ILE A 355 -0.51 14.03 -10.27
N THR A 356 -1.17 14.18 -9.12
CA THR A 356 -2.52 13.65 -8.88
C THR A 356 -3.57 14.56 -9.51
N ASN A 357 -3.72 14.42 -10.82
CA ASN A 357 -4.71 15.08 -11.66
C ASN A 357 -5.67 14.03 -12.28
N THR A 358 -6.78 14.47 -12.88
CA THR A 358 -7.84 13.57 -13.38
C THR A 358 -7.34 12.58 -14.42
N GLU A 359 -6.52 13.01 -15.37
CA GLU A 359 -5.99 12.16 -16.44
C GLU A 359 -4.97 11.13 -15.93
N ASN A 360 -4.10 11.53 -15.00
CA ASN A 360 -3.17 10.61 -14.36
C ASN A 360 -3.90 9.60 -13.48
N LEU A 361 -4.96 9.99 -12.76
CA LEU A 361 -5.80 9.06 -12.01
C LEU A 361 -6.53 8.08 -12.94
N ARG A 362 -7.12 8.57 -14.04
CA ARG A 362 -7.80 7.76 -15.06
C ARG A 362 -6.89 6.70 -15.68
N THR A 363 -5.64 7.06 -15.92
CA THR A 363 -4.61 6.18 -16.49
C THR A 363 -3.83 5.39 -15.45
N VAL A 364 -4.16 5.53 -14.16
CA VAL A 364 -3.45 4.87 -13.05
C VAL A 364 -1.95 5.18 -13.09
N PHE A 365 -1.61 6.44 -13.36
CA PHE A 365 -0.26 6.98 -13.45
C PHE A 365 0.64 6.31 -14.51
N LYS A 366 0.04 5.63 -15.50
CA LYS A 366 0.78 4.98 -16.57
C LYS A 366 1.59 6.00 -17.37
N GLY A 367 2.90 5.78 -17.44
CA GLY A 367 3.82 6.66 -18.17
C GLY A 367 4.21 7.94 -17.44
N VAL A 368 3.80 8.12 -16.17
CA VAL A 368 4.18 9.29 -15.36
C VAL A 368 5.56 9.06 -14.73
N PRO A 369 6.62 9.80 -15.11
CA PRO A 369 7.99 9.53 -14.65
C PRO A 369 8.15 9.65 -13.13
N SER A 370 7.50 10.64 -12.50
CA SER A 370 7.52 10.80 -11.05
C SER A 370 6.98 9.56 -10.33
N PHE A 371 5.85 9.00 -10.79
CA PHE A 371 5.27 7.81 -10.18
C PHE A 371 6.20 6.60 -10.31
N ILE A 372 6.72 6.38 -11.52
CA ILE A 372 7.52 5.22 -11.87
C ILE A 372 8.90 5.23 -11.20
N ASN A 373 9.56 6.39 -11.15
CA ASN A 373 10.97 6.46 -10.75
C ASN A 373 11.18 6.93 -9.29
N LEU A 374 10.19 7.57 -8.68
CA LEU A 374 10.32 8.13 -7.31
C LEU A 374 9.35 7.49 -6.31
N TYR A 375 8.14 7.11 -6.71
CA TYR A 375 7.11 6.67 -5.77
C TYR A 375 7.09 5.16 -5.56
N ILE A 376 7.10 4.39 -6.64
CA ILE A 376 7.05 2.93 -6.56
C ILE A 376 8.42 2.28 -6.36
N THR A 377 9.48 3.06 -6.15
CA THR A 377 10.86 2.57 -6.06
C THR A 377 11.34 2.47 -4.60
N PRO A 378 12.26 1.54 -4.29
CA PRO A 378 12.75 1.38 -2.92
C PRO A 378 13.54 2.60 -2.44
N TRP A 379 14.37 3.22 -3.29
CA TRP A 379 15.14 4.41 -2.92
C TRP A 379 14.24 5.61 -2.58
N GLY A 380 13.10 5.75 -3.26
CA GLY A 380 12.11 6.77 -2.96
C GLY A 380 11.54 6.69 -1.54
N SER A 381 11.44 5.48 -0.98
CA SER A 381 10.94 5.23 0.38
C SER A 381 12.04 4.84 1.38
N LEU A 382 13.31 4.89 0.97
CA LEU A 382 14.44 4.59 1.84
C LEU A 382 14.52 5.53 3.06
N PRO A 383 14.35 6.86 2.94
CA PRO A 383 14.43 7.75 4.10
C PRO A 383 13.42 7.39 5.20
N THR A 384 12.19 7.02 4.82
CA THR A 384 11.12 6.70 5.78
C THR A 384 11.34 5.34 6.43
N SER A 385 11.96 4.39 5.73
CA SER A 385 12.37 3.12 6.30
C SER A 385 13.52 3.28 7.30
N ILE A 386 14.52 4.08 6.97
CA ILE A 386 15.62 4.42 7.89
C ILE A 386 15.06 5.14 9.12
N MET A 387 14.12 6.06 8.96
CA MET A 387 13.46 6.72 10.09
C MET A 387 12.74 5.73 11.01
N GLY A 388 12.08 4.71 10.46
CA GLY A 388 11.49 3.63 11.24
C GLY A 388 12.52 2.85 12.06
N VAL A 389 13.66 2.50 11.45
CA VAL A 389 14.78 1.87 12.18
C VAL A 389 15.31 2.80 13.27
N SER A 390 15.61 4.06 12.96
CA SER A 390 16.07 5.07 13.92
C SER A 390 15.13 5.23 15.10
N LEU A 391 13.82 5.24 14.84
CA LEU A 391 12.79 5.35 15.86
C LEU A 391 12.85 4.18 16.85
N ALA A 392 13.16 2.97 16.40
CA ALA A 392 13.29 1.81 17.27
C ALA A 392 14.55 1.89 18.15
N TYR A 393 15.67 2.33 17.59
CA TYR A 393 16.89 2.58 18.38
C TYR A 393 16.65 3.67 19.43
N LEU A 394 15.95 4.74 19.06
CA LEU A 394 15.61 5.82 19.97
C LEU A 394 14.67 5.32 21.07
N ASP A 395 13.58 4.62 20.73
CA ASP A 395 12.62 4.06 21.69
C ASP A 395 13.29 3.15 22.72
N ILE A 396 14.15 2.23 22.28
CA ILE A 396 14.89 1.35 23.19
C ILE A 396 15.88 2.15 24.05
N HIS A 397 16.59 3.12 23.46
CA HIS A 397 17.53 3.96 24.20
C HIS A 397 16.84 4.80 25.29
N LEU A 398 15.65 5.35 24.99
CA LEU A 398 14.84 6.09 25.96
C LEU A 398 14.35 5.17 27.10
N GLN A 399 13.98 3.93 26.79
CA GLN A 399 13.61 2.92 27.78
C GLN A 399 14.81 2.53 28.67
N GLU A 400 15.99 2.32 28.08
CA GLU A 400 17.22 1.98 28.82
C GLU A 400 17.71 3.12 29.73
N THR A 401 17.47 4.38 29.35
CA THR A 401 17.86 5.56 30.14
C THR A 401 16.81 5.96 31.19
N GLY A 402 15.65 5.30 31.21
CA GLY A 402 14.54 5.65 32.11
C GLY A 402 13.92 7.01 31.80
N PHE A 403 14.02 7.45 30.53
CA PHE A 403 13.49 8.74 30.10
C PHE A 403 11.96 8.76 30.20
N LYS A 404 11.42 9.75 30.91
CA LYS A 404 9.97 9.96 31.01
C LYS A 404 9.51 10.97 29.98
N PHE A 405 8.76 10.50 29.00
CA PHE A 405 8.24 11.31 27.91
C PHE A 405 7.38 12.50 28.41
N THR A 406 6.61 12.28 29.48
CA THR A 406 5.71 13.28 30.09
C THR A 406 6.42 14.44 30.77
N GLU A 407 7.68 14.27 31.20
CA GLU A 407 8.45 15.33 31.86
C GLU A 407 9.00 16.34 30.83
N HIS A 408 9.11 15.96 29.55
CA HIS A 408 9.67 16.80 28.50
C HIS A 408 8.57 17.55 27.72
N LYS A 409 8.24 18.76 28.17
CA LYS A 409 7.13 19.58 27.64
C LYS A 409 7.12 19.72 26.11
N VAL A 410 8.28 19.91 25.48
CA VAL A 410 8.37 20.05 24.02
C VAL A 410 7.91 18.80 23.29
N LEU A 411 8.28 17.62 23.78
CA LEU A 411 8.01 16.36 23.10
C LEU A 411 6.53 15.97 23.26
N SER A 412 5.95 16.21 24.44
CA SER A 412 4.51 16.04 24.68
C SER A 412 3.67 17.03 23.85
N TRP A 413 4.10 18.29 23.70
CA TRP A 413 3.44 19.24 22.79
C TRP A 413 3.51 18.80 21.32
N LEU A 414 4.69 18.37 20.86
CA LEU A 414 4.86 17.87 19.49
C LEU A 414 3.99 16.65 19.22
N HIS A 415 3.89 15.72 20.16
CA HIS A 415 3.00 14.56 20.07
C HIS A 415 1.53 14.98 19.93
N ARG A 416 1.03 15.83 20.83
CA ARG A 416 -0.37 16.32 20.78
C ARG A 416 -0.71 17.05 19.48
N PHE A 417 0.25 17.80 18.94
CA PHE A 417 0.08 18.53 17.69
C PHE A 417 0.46 17.74 16.44
N SER A 418 0.91 16.48 16.56
CA SER A 418 1.38 15.70 15.39
C SER A 418 0.31 15.53 14.32
N ILE A 419 -0.95 15.24 14.69
CA ILE A 419 -2.05 15.08 13.73
C ILE A 419 -2.39 16.43 13.05
N PRO A 420 -2.64 17.53 13.77
CA PRO A 420 -2.80 18.85 13.16
C PRO A 420 -1.65 19.25 12.24
N LEU A 421 -0.40 18.97 12.63
CA LEU A 421 0.78 19.27 11.81
C LEU A 421 0.80 18.46 10.52
N VAL A 422 0.44 17.18 10.54
CA VAL A 422 0.26 16.39 9.31
C VAL A 422 -0.78 17.03 8.40
N ILE A 423 -1.96 17.38 8.92
CA ILE A 423 -3.02 18.02 8.13
C ILE A 423 -2.53 19.36 7.56
N MET A 424 -1.85 20.17 8.37
CA MET A 424 -1.29 21.46 7.96
C MET A 424 -0.26 21.28 6.83
N THR A 425 0.63 20.29 6.91
CA THR A 425 1.64 20.07 5.84
C THR A 425 1.01 19.68 4.52
N VAL A 426 -0.05 18.87 4.53
CA VAL A 426 -0.77 18.50 3.31
C VAL A 426 -1.54 19.71 2.76
N TRP A 427 -2.16 20.51 3.63
CA TRP A 427 -2.90 21.70 3.24
C TRP A 427 -2.01 22.78 2.64
N VAL A 428 -0.89 23.12 3.31
CA VAL A 428 0.12 24.06 2.78
C VAL A 428 0.70 23.54 1.46
N GLY A 429 0.97 22.24 1.39
CA GLY A 429 1.44 21.58 0.16
C GLY A 429 0.49 21.77 -1.01
N ALA A 430 -0.81 21.66 -0.78
CA ALA A 430 -1.81 21.86 -1.81
C ALA A 430 -1.89 23.30 -2.31
N GLN A 431 -1.85 24.28 -1.40
CA GLN A 431 -1.81 25.70 -1.79
C GLN A 431 -0.56 26.01 -2.61
N ALA A 432 0.57 25.35 -2.30
CA ALA A 432 1.80 25.45 -3.08
C ALA A 432 1.75 24.75 -4.45
N VAL A 433 0.76 23.87 -4.71
CA VAL A 433 0.51 23.33 -6.06
C VAL A 433 -0.12 24.38 -6.95
N ASP A 434 -1.01 25.22 -6.39
CA ASP A 434 -1.74 26.24 -7.13
C ASP A 434 -0.87 27.48 -7.42
N ALA A 435 0.16 27.72 -6.61
CA ALA A 435 1.20 28.71 -6.89
C ALA A 435 2.29 28.07 -7.75
N GLU A 436 2.47 28.50 -9.01
CA GLU A 436 3.53 28.02 -9.92
C GLU A 436 4.94 28.24 -9.32
N GLY A 437 5.41 27.30 -8.50
CA GLY A 437 6.72 27.37 -7.85
C GLY A 437 7.87 27.00 -8.79
N GLY A 438 9.05 27.59 -8.59
CA GLY A 438 10.26 27.25 -9.34
C GLY A 438 10.73 25.79 -9.12
N GLY A 439 11.50 25.25 -10.08
CA GLY A 439 11.91 23.84 -10.08
C GLY A 439 12.68 23.37 -8.83
N VAL A 440 13.47 24.26 -8.20
CA VAL A 440 14.17 23.97 -6.94
C VAL A 440 13.19 23.76 -5.79
N LEU A 441 12.14 24.59 -5.69
CA LEU A 441 11.12 24.47 -4.65
C LEU A 441 10.32 23.17 -4.82
N GLN A 442 9.96 22.83 -6.06
CA GLN A 442 9.26 21.58 -6.37
C GLN A 442 10.11 20.35 -6.02
N ALA A 443 11.40 20.36 -6.35
CA ALA A 443 12.32 19.27 -6.03
C ALA A 443 12.54 19.13 -4.52
N GLY A 444 12.73 20.25 -3.81
CA GLY A 444 12.83 20.27 -2.35
C GLY A 444 11.56 19.74 -1.69
N TYR A 445 10.38 20.12 -2.19
CA TYR A 445 9.10 19.62 -1.70
C TYR A 445 8.96 18.11 -1.97
N ALA A 446 9.28 17.62 -3.17
CA ALA A 446 9.22 16.19 -3.51
C ALA A 446 10.18 15.31 -2.69
N ALA A 447 11.28 15.88 -2.19
CA ALA A 447 12.22 15.19 -1.31
C ALA A 447 11.73 15.12 0.14
N LEU A 448 11.06 16.18 0.61
CA LEU A 448 10.74 16.38 2.02
C LEU A 448 9.28 16.05 2.37
N ASP A 449 8.35 16.08 1.43
CA ASP A 449 6.91 15.91 1.71
C ASP A 449 6.60 14.62 2.50
N ARG A 450 7.10 13.48 2.02
CA ARG A 450 6.90 12.17 2.64
C ARG A 450 7.66 12.06 3.96
N THR A 451 8.86 12.63 4.04
CA THR A 451 9.72 12.50 5.23
C THR A 451 9.21 13.34 6.38
N VAL A 452 8.73 14.56 6.11
CA VAL A 452 8.11 15.43 7.12
C VAL A 452 6.82 14.81 7.68
N ILE A 453 5.92 14.30 6.82
CA ILE A 453 4.71 13.62 7.27
C ILE A 453 5.05 12.39 8.13
N CYS A 454 6.01 11.59 7.69
CA CYS A 454 6.44 10.42 8.46
C CYS A 454 7.15 10.81 9.76
N ALA A 455 7.84 11.96 9.84
CA ALA A 455 8.47 12.44 11.06
C ALA A 455 7.42 12.81 12.12
N PHE A 456 6.34 13.49 11.73
CA PHE A 456 5.21 13.73 12.64
C PHE A 456 4.52 12.43 13.05
N ALA A 457 4.34 11.50 12.13
CA ALA A 457 3.82 10.17 12.47
C ALA A 457 4.75 9.38 13.42
N ALA A 458 6.07 9.56 13.30
CA ALA A 458 7.06 8.94 14.19
C ALA A 458 6.96 9.50 15.61
N ILE A 459 6.80 10.82 15.75
CA ILE A 459 6.60 11.48 17.04
C ILE A 459 5.30 11.02 17.68
N LEU A 460 4.20 10.98 16.90
CA LEU A 460 2.91 10.45 17.36
C LEU A 460 3.05 9.01 17.87
N LEU A 461 3.74 8.16 17.12
CA LEU A 461 3.97 6.76 17.50
C LEU A 461 4.81 6.64 18.77
N LEU A 462 5.86 7.45 18.91
CA LEU A 462 6.74 7.45 20.07
C LEU A 462 5.98 7.89 21.34
N GLY A 463 5.14 8.93 21.21
CA GLY A 463 4.24 9.37 22.27
C GLY A 463 3.26 8.27 22.63
N MET A 464 2.56 7.65 21.68
CA MET A 464 1.64 6.55 21.96
C MET A 464 2.30 5.34 22.66
N CYS A 465 3.59 5.06 22.37
CA CYS A 465 4.30 3.93 22.99
C CYS A 465 4.85 4.24 24.39
N ASN A 466 5.11 5.52 24.72
CA ASN A 466 5.77 5.94 25.97
C ASN A 466 4.86 6.75 26.90
N GLU A 467 3.93 7.51 26.37
CA GLU A 467 2.78 8.07 27.08
C GLU A 467 1.68 7.01 27.06
N THR A 468 1.39 6.41 28.22
CA THR A 468 0.07 5.81 28.47
C THR A 468 -0.93 6.97 28.52
N ASP A 469 -1.28 7.52 27.36
CA ASP A 469 -2.13 8.70 27.25
C ASP A 469 -3.54 8.40 27.77
N ASP A 470 -3.83 8.94 28.94
CA ASP A 470 -5.15 9.08 29.53
C ASP A 470 -6.10 9.89 28.61
N VAL A 471 -5.58 10.64 27.63
CA VAL A 471 -6.37 11.49 26.72
C VAL A 471 -7.13 10.67 25.67
N MET A 472 -6.53 9.62 25.09
CA MET A 472 -7.25 8.72 24.17
C MET A 472 -8.23 7.81 24.93
N ALA A 473 -7.91 7.45 26.17
CA ALA A 473 -8.84 6.77 27.09
C ALA A 473 -10.03 7.68 27.50
N ARG A 474 -9.82 9.00 27.59
CA ARG A 474 -10.87 10.00 27.85
C ARG A 474 -11.74 10.32 26.62
N LEU A 475 -11.18 10.21 25.41
CA LEU A 475 -11.94 10.40 24.16
C LEU A 475 -12.74 9.16 23.76
N GLY A 476 -12.26 7.96 24.09
CA GLY A 476 -13.00 6.70 23.99
C GLY A 476 -13.31 6.15 25.36
N GLY A 477 -14.38 6.64 26.01
CA GLY A 477 -14.70 6.45 27.43
C GLY A 477 -14.99 5.02 27.93
N VAL A 478 -14.13 4.03 27.62
CA VAL A 478 -14.16 2.68 28.19
C VAL A 478 -12.76 2.07 28.18
N VAL A 479 -11.80 2.56 28.97
CA VAL A 479 -10.72 1.72 29.56
C VAL A 479 -10.23 2.39 30.84
N ALA A 480 -10.29 1.66 31.96
CA ALA A 480 -9.79 2.10 33.27
C ALA A 480 -8.26 2.33 33.25
N PRO A 481 -7.72 3.25 34.07
CA PRO A 481 -6.30 3.52 34.12
C PRO A 481 -5.52 2.29 34.59
N VAL A 482 -4.55 1.84 33.80
CA VAL A 482 -3.51 0.90 34.24
C VAL A 482 -2.61 1.66 35.23
N PRO A 483 -2.38 1.16 36.45
CA PRO A 483 -1.59 1.88 37.44
C PRO A 483 -0.14 2.04 36.99
N ALA A 484 0.42 3.20 37.34
CA ALA A 484 1.78 3.61 37.05
C ALA A 484 2.82 2.51 37.33
N CYS A 485 3.65 2.23 36.33
CA CYS A 485 4.70 1.22 36.39
C CYS A 485 5.74 1.57 37.46
N ALA A 486 5.99 0.62 38.36
CA ALA A 486 7.19 0.58 39.19
C ALA A 486 8.42 0.36 38.29
N THR A 487 9.43 1.20 38.51
CA THR A 487 10.78 1.12 37.97
C THR A 487 11.41 -0.24 38.30
N VAL A 488 11.47 -1.16 37.33
CA VAL A 488 12.30 -2.36 37.44
C VAL A 488 13.70 -2.03 36.94
N ALA A 489 14.64 -1.96 37.88
CA ALA A 489 16.06 -1.79 37.62
C ALA A 489 16.59 -2.96 36.75
N LEU A 490 17.19 -2.62 35.61
CA LEU A 490 17.97 -3.53 34.79
C LEU A 490 19.27 -3.87 35.52
N GLU A 491 19.30 -5.02 36.20
CA GLU A 491 20.52 -5.56 36.78
C GLU A 491 21.43 -6.09 35.65
N ARG A 492 22.55 -5.40 35.44
CA ARG A 492 23.59 -5.75 34.46
C ARG A 492 24.27 -7.05 34.88
N HIS A 493 24.04 -8.14 34.14
CA HIS A 493 24.95 -9.29 34.20
C HIS A 493 26.28 -8.95 33.49
N HIS A 494 27.22 -8.40 34.25
CA HIS A 494 28.63 -8.42 33.89
C HIS A 494 29.19 -9.84 34.04
N HIS A 495 29.71 -10.40 32.96
CA HIS A 495 30.58 -11.58 32.98
C HIS A 495 31.80 -11.32 33.87
N ARG A 496 31.94 -12.08 34.97
CA ARG A 496 33.23 -12.36 35.62
C ARG A 496 33.69 -13.79 35.25
N PRO A 497 35.00 -14.03 35.07
CA PRO A 497 35.52 -15.33 34.72
C PRO A 497 35.55 -16.27 35.92
N ARG A 498 35.19 -17.54 35.71
CA ARG A 498 35.29 -18.62 36.71
C ARG A 498 36.75 -18.91 37.02
N THR A 499 37.17 -18.63 38.24
CA THR A 499 38.35 -19.23 38.86
C THR A 499 38.00 -20.66 39.30
N ALA A 500 38.80 -21.62 38.87
CA ALA A 500 38.73 -23.01 39.30
C ALA A 500 39.26 -23.13 40.73
N GLN A 501 38.44 -23.63 41.65
CA GLN A 501 38.86 -23.98 43.00
C GLN A 501 38.87 -25.51 43.14
N ARG A 502 40.08 -26.00 43.36
CA ARG A 502 40.50 -27.38 43.61
C ARG A 502 39.97 -27.80 44.98
N SER A 503 39.28 -28.94 45.09
CA SER A 503 38.93 -29.56 46.37
C SER A 503 39.83 -30.75 46.64
N ASP A 504 40.74 -30.59 47.59
CA ASP A 504 41.31 -31.69 48.37
C ASP A 504 40.31 -32.09 49.45
N ARG A 505 39.88 -33.36 49.43
CA ARG A 505 39.68 -34.30 50.55
C ARG A 505 38.69 -35.40 50.17
#